data_AF-A0A970LIC2-F1
#
_entry.id   AF-A0A970LIC2-F1
#
_cell.length_a   1.000
_cell.length_b   1.000
_cell.length_c   1.000
_cell.angle_alpha   90.00
_cell.angle_beta   90.00
_cell.angle_gamma   90.00
#
_symmetry.space_group_name_H-M   'P 1'
#
loop_
_entity.id
_entity.type
_entity.pdbx_description
1 polymer ?
#
loop_
_entity_poly.entity_id
_entity_poly.type
_entity_poly.pdbx_seq_one_letter_code
_entity_poly.pdbx_strand_id
1 'polypeptide(L)'
;MKDNGIRVQPFHYKNVELAEGFWKAQVDEAIRFYLSISNDSLLYRFREIAGFDAPGVPLQGWYGSGPSANLGQFITAFVKLYTATGDERLKEKALYLSEELLRCWDTSDRLLENSPYSFEKWLAMLMDLHEYAGFSKDRIASYMDQLLAQAEKKMNRNILRDGIQNENLTDNRMGEWYTMSEQLYRAYQLTGNERYKRFAEEWEYPFYWDKFLTGEPQYFGGRHAYSHVNTFSSAARAYLVKRDNRYLDIMKGAYDELMAHHTYATGGYGPSETLFVDNPGYLGNSLESLFVSEHEKNIEELMFHAFDGTKKIRDDAMAQCEVSCCTWAVFKMCSYLLQFTGEARFADWAERMLINSVGALPPVKPGGHILYYESYYQNGGYKSVYDRRIWPHSGVTFAWVCCTGTFPQDLAEYYNMLYYHDAESLMVTQYLPSKVEWQKEGAKITVTNFSEYPFEERVKFSVHTDNPVRFSLKLRVPSWLKRPASILINGAHTDIQAKPNEWAVIERDWADGDIVTMELPFDLYFRPVDAEHPHLMALLCGPIVLVTDEIVRLTGDWLHPEEWIKPVEGKWMTFITDKGHVDPYQHLTRTFYPYFTVGEMEWYFMYNLVIPKGQG
;
A
#
# COMPACT_ATOMS: atom_id res chain seq x y z
N MET A 1 24.54 19.38 12.95
CA MET A 1 23.10 19.53 12.61
C MET A 1 22.30 18.88 13.73
N LYS A 2 21.22 19.51 14.21
CA LYS A 2 20.35 18.87 15.23
C LYS A 2 19.70 17.65 14.57
N ASP A 3 19.78 16.50 15.22
CA ASP A 3 19.10 15.27 14.78
C ASP A 3 17.61 15.57 14.61
N ASN A 4 17.14 15.55 13.37
CA ASN A 4 15.75 15.84 13.00
C ASN A 4 14.92 14.54 12.94
N GLY A 5 15.43 13.43 13.46
CA GLY A 5 14.80 12.10 13.47
C GLY A 5 14.71 11.45 12.08
N ILE A 6 15.30 12.04 11.05
CA ILE A 6 15.30 11.53 9.67
C ILE A 6 16.73 11.20 9.29
N ARG A 7 16.98 9.93 8.99
CA ARG A 7 18.28 9.41 8.56
C ARG A 7 18.45 9.44 7.05
N VAL A 8 17.39 9.13 6.33
CA VAL A 8 17.36 9.10 4.85
C VAL A 8 16.10 9.82 4.36
N GLN A 9 16.15 10.40 3.17
CA GLN A 9 15.04 11.16 2.59
C GLN A 9 14.64 10.59 1.24
N PRO A 10 13.33 10.51 0.93
CA PRO A 10 12.90 10.28 -0.44
C PRO A 10 13.14 11.55 -1.27
N PHE A 11 13.02 11.44 -2.59
CA PHE A 11 13.12 12.60 -3.48
C PHE A 11 11.83 13.46 -3.55
N HIS A 12 10.82 13.11 -2.75
CA HIS A 12 9.53 13.82 -2.69
C HIS A 12 8.90 13.99 -4.08
N TYR A 13 8.79 12.87 -4.80
CA TYR A 13 8.28 12.76 -6.17
C TYR A 13 9.10 13.50 -7.24
N LYS A 14 10.13 14.28 -6.89
CA LYS A 14 10.91 15.07 -7.84
C LYS A 14 12.08 14.24 -8.38
N ASN A 15 12.57 14.60 -9.56
CA ASN A 15 13.81 14.06 -10.14
C ASN A 15 13.83 12.54 -10.32
N VAL A 16 12.69 11.86 -10.18
CA VAL A 16 12.54 10.42 -10.42
C VAL A 16 11.58 10.25 -11.58
N GLU A 17 11.97 9.47 -12.57
CA GLU A 17 11.15 9.18 -13.74
C GLU A 17 11.06 7.66 -13.93
N LEU A 18 9.86 7.14 -14.16
CA LEU A 18 9.66 5.75 -14.60
C LEU A 18 10.00 5.64 -16.09
N ALA A 19 10.65 4.55 -16.49
CA ALA A 19 10.84 4.24 -17.90
C ALA A 19 9.55 3.72 -18.53
N GLU A 20 9.46 3.80 -19.87
CA GLU A 20 8.37 3.17 -20.62
C GLU A 20 8.30 1.67 -20.33
N GLY A 21 7.09 1.14 -20.13
CA GLY A 21 6.88 -0.27 -19.78
C GLY A 21 5.62 -0.48 -18.96
N PHE A 22 5.50 -1.66 -18.34
CA PHE A 22 4.32 -2.09 -17.58
C PHE A 22 3.89 -1.08 -16.51
N TRP A 23 4.83 -0.67 -15.65
CA TRP A 23 4.57 0.21 -14.51
C TRP A 23 4.13 1.60 -14.93
N LYS A 24 4.82 2.20 -15.91
CA LYS A 24 4.45 3.50 -16.46
C LYS A 24 3.12 3.46 -17.22
N ALA A 25 2.84 2.37 -17.94
CA ALA A 25 1.56 2.21 -18.63
C ALA A 25 0.36 2.23 -17.67
N GLN A 26 0.48 1.58 -16.49
CA GLN A 26 -0.55 1.61 -15.45
C GLN A 26 -0.78 3.03 -14.92
N VAL A 27 0.30 3.77 -14.63
CA VAL A 27 0.22 5.18 -14.21
C VAL A 27 -0.45 6.04 -15.28
N ASP A 28 -0.01 5.94 -16.53
CA ASP A 28 -0.53 6.74 -17.63
C ASP A 28 -2.00 6.42 -17.93
N GLU A 29 -2.42 5.15 -17.80
CA GLU A 29 -3.82 4.75 -17.93
C GLU A 29 -4.70 5.35 -16.83
N ALA A 30 -4.25 5.30 -15.58
CA ALA A 30 -4.96 5.93 -14.48
C ALA A 30 -5.05 7.45 -14.66
N ILE A 31 -3.95 8.13 -15.04
CA ILE A 31 -3.95 9.56 -15.34
C ILE A 31 -4.99 9.89 -16.41
N ARG A 32 -5.03 9.13 -17.52
CA ARG A 32 -6.05 9.31 -18.56
C ARG A 32 -7.46 9.15 -18.01
N PHE A 33 -7.71 8.12 -17.20
CA PHE A 33 -9.02 7.91 -16.56
C PHE A 33 -9.43 9.10 -15.69
N TYR A 34 -8.59 9.51 -14.72
CA TYR A 34 -8.95 10.58 -13.78
C TYR A 34 -9.07 11.95 -14.45
N LEU A 35 -8.24 12.25 -15.46
CA LEU A 35 -8.37 13.48 -16.24
C LEU A 35 -9.68 13.52 -17.04
N SER A 36 -10.18 12.36 -17.50
CA SER A 36 -11.43 12.27 -18.27
C SER A 36 -12.70 12.57 -17.47
N ILE A 37 -12.64 12.51 -16.13
CA ILE A 37 -13.80 12.79 -15.27
C ILE A 37 -14.13 14.28 -15.36
N SER A 38 -15.38 14.64 -15.63
CA SER A 38 -15.80 16.05 -15.70
C SER A 38 -15.55 16.80 -14.40
N ASN A 39 -14.96 18.00 -14.48
CA ASN A 39 -14.80 18.89 -13.33
C ASN A 39 -16.16 19.28 -12.74
N ASP A 40 -17.16 19.53 -13.58
CA ASP A 40 -18.50 19.88 -13.14
C ASP A 40 -19.19 18.72 -12.41
N SER A 41 -18.94 17.47 -12.84
CA SER A 41 -19.42 16.28 -12.14
C SER A 41 -18.76 16.09 -10.77
N LEU A 42 -17.44 16.33 -10.69
CA LEU A 42 -16.70 16.27 -9.42
C LEU A 42 -17.16 17.34 -8.43
N LEU A 43 -17.46 18.55 -8.92
CA LEU A 43 -17.89 19.69 -8.10
C LEU A 43 -19.40 19.73 -7.84
N TYR A 44 -20.19 18.86 -8.50
CA TYR A 44 -21.66 18.94 -8.50
C TYR A 44 -22.25 19.04 -7.09
N ARG A 45 -21.95 18.08 -6.20
CA ARG A 45 -22.52 18.04 -4.85
C ARG A 45 -22.08 19.24 -4.00
N PHE A 46 -20.86 19.72 -4.20
CA PHE A 46 -20.32 20.88 -3.49
C PHE A 46 -21.03 22.17 -3.91
N ARG A 47 -21.20 22.37 -5.23
CA ARG A 47 -21.93 23.51 -5.80
C ARG A 47 -23.41 23.51 -5.41
N GLU A 48 -24.06 22.35 -5.45
CA GLU A 48 -25.47 22.21 -5.05
C GLU A 48 -25.69 22.64 -3.59
N ILE A 49 -24.87 22.15 -2.67
CA ILE A 49 -24.97 22.51 -1.24
C ILE A 49 -24.63 24.00 -1.01
N ALA A 50 -23.67 24.54 -1.78
CA ALA A 50 -23.29 25.96 -1.75
C ALA A 50 -24.34 26.90 -2.38
N GLY A 51 -25.36 26.37 -3.05
CA GLY A 51 -26.35 27.16 -3.79
C GLY A 51 -25.83 27.76 -5.09
N PHE A 52 -24.76 27.21 -5.66
CA PHE A 52 -24.23 27.59 -6.98
C PHE A 52 -24.84 26.74 -8.09
N ASP A 53 -24.68 27.21 -9.34
CA ASP A 53 -25.03 26.41 -10.51
C ASP A 53 -24.17 25.14 -10.58
N ALA A 54 -24.78 24.00 -10.87
CA ALA A 54 -24.15 22.68 -10.86
C ALA A 54 -24.44 21.95 -12.19
N PRO A 55 -23.82 22.37 -13.31
CA PRO A 55 -24.19 21.89 -14.66
C PRO A 55 -23.71 20.47 -14.98
N GLY A 56 -22.93 19.83 -14.10
CA GLY A 56 -22.40 18.48 -14.30
C GLY A 56 -23.43 17.37 -14.11
N VAL A 57 -23.09 16.14 -14.53
CA VAL A 57 -23.86 14.95 -14.15
C VAL A 57 -23.34 14.46 -12.80
N PRO A 58 -24.15 14.35 -11.74
CA PRO A 58 -23.68 13.90 -10.44
C PRO A 58 -23.10 12.49 -10.53
N LEU A 59 -21.94 12.28 -9.90
CA LEU A 59 -21.40 10.93 -9.71
C LEU A 59 -22.34 10.13 -8.79
N GLN A 60 -22.29 8.80 -8.88
CA GLN A 60 -23.12 7.90 -8.08
C GLN A 60 -22.33 7.31 -6.90
N GLY A 61 -22.90 6.31 -6.22
CA GLY A 61 -22.23 5.55 -5.17
C GLY A 61 -21.81 6.42 -3.98
N TRP A 62 -20.64 6.13 -3.42
CA TRP A 62 -20.15 6.77 -2.22
C TRP A 62 -19.84 8.26 -2.47
N TYR A 63 -19.25 8.59 -3.63
CA TYR A 63 -18.97 9.98 -4.00
C TYR A 63 -20.25 10.80 -4.16
N GLY A 64 -21.26 10.23 -4.84
CA GLY A 64 -22.53 10.90 -5.12
C GLY A 64 -23.39 11.20 -3.90
N SER A 65 -23.18 10.47 -2.80
CA SER A 65 -24.03 10.53 -1.61
C SER A 65 -23.89 11.82 -0.80
N GLY A 66 -22.82 12.60 -1.00
CA GLY A 66 -22.52 13.80 -0.22
C GLY A 66 -21.26 14.55 -0.70
N PRO A 67 -20.76 15.53 0.07
CA PRO A 67 -19.49 16.19 -0.21
C PRO A 67 -18.32 15.22 0.03
N SER A 68 -17.95 14.45 -0.99
CA SER A 68 -17.02 13.33 -0.85
C SER A 68 -15.56 13.76 -0.60
N ALA A 69 -14.94 13.19 0.43
CA ALA A 69 -13.51 13.32 0.73
C ALA A 69 -12.59 12.76 -0.38
N ASN A 70 -13.12 11.92 -1.28
CA ASN A 70 -12.36 11.42 -2.43
C ASN A 70 -11.89 12.57 -3.33
N LEU A 71 -12.60 13.71 -3.40
CA LEU A 71 -12.12 14.87 -4.15
C LEU A 71 -10.80 15.41 -3.59
N GLY A 72 -10.66 15.47 -2.26
CA GLY A 72 -9.41 15.87 -1.61
C GLY A 72 -8.27 14.89 -1.89
N GLN A 73 -8.58 13.60 -1.93
CA GLN A 73 -7.63 12.56 -2.33
C GLN A 73 -7.23 12.65 -3.82
N PHE A 74 -8.17 12.94 -4.72
CA PHE A 74 -7.89 13.15 -6.14
C PHE A 74 -6.96 14.35 -6.34
N ILE A 75 -7.27 15.50 -5.71
CA ILE A 75 -6.44 16.70 -5.79
C ILE A 75 -5.04 16.41 -5.24
N THR A 76 -4.94 15.73 -4.10
CA THR A 76 -3.68 15.28 -3.50
C THR A 76 -2.87 14.41 -4.47
N ALA A 77 -3.51 13.43 -5.11
CA ALA A 77 -2.86 12.57 -6.09
C ALA A 77 -2.41 13.36 -7.33
N PHE A 78 -3.24 14.27 -7.84
CA PHE A 78 -2.94 15.05 -9.04
C PHE A 78 -1.72 15.94 -8.86
N VAL A 79 -1.57 16.61 -7.71
CA VAL A 79 -0.41 17.47 -7.48
C VAL A 79 0.89 16.67 -7.29
N LYS A 80 0.80 15.47 -6.69
CA LYS A 80 1.94 14.55 -6.57
C LYS A 80 2.33 13.95 -7.92
N LEU A 81 1.35 13.46 -8.68
CA LEU A 81 1.59 12.92 -10.03
C LEU A 81 2.08 14.00 -10.99
N TYR A 82 1.58 15.24 -10.90
CA TYR A 82 2.16 16.38 -11.62
C TYR A 82 3.64 16.56 -11.26
N THR A 83 3.98 16.53 -9.96
CA THR A 83 5.36 16.68 -9.51
C THR A 83 6.27 15.56 -10.05
N ALA A 84 5.74 14.34 -10.14
CA ALA A 84 6.44 13.17 -10.64
C ALA A 84 6.59 13.11 -12.16
N THR A 85 5.57 13.54 -12.90
CA THR A 85 5.47 13.31 -14.34
C THR A 85 5.67 14.57 -15.19
N GLY A 86 5.52 15.75 -14.60
CA GLY A 86 5.47 17.01 -15.33
C GLY A 86 4.19 17.22 -16.16
N ASP A 87 3.16 16.37 -16.02
CA ASP A 87 1.90 16.54 -16.77
C ASP A 87 1.09 17.72 -16.20
N GLU A 88 1.22 18.88 -16.85
CA GLU A 88 0.54 20.13 -16.46
C GLU A 88 -0.98 20.01 -16.40
N ARG A 89 -1.60 19.07 -17.14
CA ARG A 89 -3.07 18.89 -17.11
C ARG A 89 -3.57 18.48 -15.73
N LEU A 90 -2.77 17.69 -15.00
CA LEU A 90 -3.09 17.29 -13.63
C LEU A 90 -3.09 18.49 -12.69
N LYS A 91 -2.08 19.36 -12.81
CA LYS A 91 -1.98 20.59 -12.03
C LYS A 91 -3.11 21.54 -12.36
N GLU A 92 -3.38 21.82 -13.63
CA GLU A 92 -4.48 22.68 -14.06
C GLU A 92 -5.82 22.22 -13.49
N LYS A 93 -6.09 20.91 -13.57
CA LYS A 93 -7.30 20.31 -13.00
C LYS A 93 -7.32 20.43 -11.47
N ALA A 94 -6.22 20.13 -10.78
CA ALA A 94 -6.13 20.23 -9.33
C ALA A 94 -6.37 21.66 -8.84
N LEU A 95 -5.73 22.65 -9.48
CA LEU A 95 -5.90 24.07 -9.14
C LEU A 95 -7.35 24.52 -9.38
N TYR A 96 -7.94 24.20 -10.55
CA TYR A 96 -9.33 24.55 -10.84
C TYR A 96 -10.32 23.96 -9.84
N LEU A 97 -10.20 22.65 -9.55
CA LEU A 97 -11.07 21.98 -8.59
C LEU A 97 -10.93 22.57 -7.19
N SER A 98 -9.70 22.91 -6.79
CA SER A 98 -9.42 23.50 -5.48
C SER A 98 -10.00 24.91 -5.35
N GLU A 99 -9.82 25.78 -6.35
CA GLU A 99 -10.38 27.12 -6.36
C GLU A 99 -11.91 27.11 -6.22
N GLU A 100 -12.58 26.27 -7.02
CA GLU A 100 -14.04 26.16 -7.00
C GLU A 100 -14.56 25.50 -5.72
N LEU A 101 -13.86 24.48 -5.21
CA LEU A 101 -14.19 23.86 -3.92
C LEU A 101 -14.11 24.87 -2.77
N LEU A 102 -13.02 25.64 -2.69
CA LEU A 102 -12.82 26.63 -1.64
C LEU A 102 -13.85 27.76 -1.72
N ARG A 103 -14.23 28.17 -2.94
CA ARG A 103 -15.34 29.11 -3.15
C ARG A 103 -16.67 28.56 -2.63
N CYS A 104 -16.92 27.26 -2.76
CA CYS A 104 -18.10 26.62 -2.16
C CYS A 104 -18.00 26.60 -0.62
N TRP A 105 -16.82 26.36 -0.05
CA TRP A 105 -16.61 26.39 1.40
C TRP A 105 -16.90 27.77 2.01
N ASP A 106 -16.57 28.85 1.29
CA ASP A 106 -16.84 30.22 1.74
C ASP A 106 -18.34 30.52 1.94
N THR A 107 -19.25 29.71 1.38
CA THR A 107 -20.70 29.95 1.50
C THR A 107 -21.41 29.07 2.52
N SER A 108 -20.83 27.91 2.88
CA SER A 108 -21.50 26.97 3.78
C SER A 108 -20.56 26.11 4.60
N ASP A 109 -20.65 26.29 5.91
CA ASP A 109 -20.11 25.41 6.95
C ASP A 109 -20.49 23.93 6.78
N ARG A 110 -21.60 23.62 6.08
CA ARG A 110 -22.04 22.23 5.83
C ARG A 110 -21.07 21.45 4.93
N LEU A 111 -20.23 22.15 4.17
CA LEU A 111 -19.23 21.56 3.28
C LEU A 111 -17.91 21.24 3.98
N LEU A 112 -17.71 21.83 5.17
CA LEU A 112 -16.61 21.50 6.07
C LEU A 112 -16.98 20.24 6.86
N GLU A 113 -17.22 19.13 6.14
CA GLU A 113 -17.62 17.86 6.74
C GLU A 113 -16.61 17.43 7.81
N ASN A 114 -17.14 17.05 8.98
CA ASN A 114 -16.35 16.91 10.20
C ASN A 114 -16.20 15.45 10.67
N SER A 115 -16.43 14.46 9.80
CA SER A 115 -15.98 13.10 10.11
C SER A 115 -14.44 13.10 10.17
N PRO A 116 -13.82 12.31 11.06
CA PRO A 116 -12.36 12.22 11.12
C PRO A 116 -11.70 11.91 9.78
N TYR A 117 -12.26 10.96 9.04
CA TYR A 117 -11.79 10.57 7.71
C TYR A 117 -11.82 11.76 6.73
N SER A 118 -12.96 12.43 6.57
CA SER A 118 -13.06 13.58 5.65
C SER A 118 -12.13 14.71 6.08
N PHE A 119 -12.09 15.01 7.37
CA PHE A 119 -11.24 16.06 7.94
C PHE A 119 -9.75 15.86 7.61
N GLU A 120 -9.22 14.65 7.81
CA GLU A 120 -7.81 14.40 7.52
C GLU A 120 -7.50 14.49 6.01
N LYS A 121 -8.41 14.06 5.12
CA LYS A 121 -8.19 14.18 3.66
C LYS A 121 -8.22 15.63 3.20
N TRP A 122 -9.08 16.46 3.80
CA TRP A 122 -9.11 17.90 3.51
C TRP A 122 -7.86 18.63 3.99
N LEU A 123 -7.36 18.30 5.18
CA LEU A 123 -6.08 18.84 5.66
C LEU A 123 -4.91 18.44 4.75
N ALA A 124 -4.83 17.16 4.38
CA ALA A 124 -3.81 16.65 3.47
C ALA A 124 -3.83 17.40 2.14
N MET A 125 -5.01 17.55 1.53
CA MET A 125 -5.20 18.28 0.27
C MET A 125 -4.65 19.72 0.35
N LEU A 126 -5.01 20.47 1.39
CA LEU A 126 -4.57 21.87 1.55
C LEU A 126 -3.05 21.97 1.66
N MET A 127 -2.42 21.10 2.46
CA MET A 127 -0.96 21.09 2.62
C MET A 127 -0.26 20.66 1.33
N ASP A 128 -0.77 19.66 0.64
CA ASP A 128 -0.17 19.12 -0.58
C ASP A 128 -0.31 20.12 -1.75
N LEU A 129 -1.39 20.91 -1.81
CA LEU A 129 -1.52 22.04 -2.73
C LEU A 129 -0.43 23.10 -2.53
N HIS A 130 -0.10 23.42 -1.27
CA HIS A 130 0.98 24.35 -0.98
C HIS A 130 2.34 23.75 -1.34
N GLU A 131 2.57 22.50 -0.96
CA GLU A 131 3.85 21.81 -1.14
C GLU A 131 4.20 21.56 -2.62
N TYR A 132 3.20 21.22 -3.44
CA TYR A 132 3.41 20.72 -4.81
C TYR A 132 2.79 21.58 -5.92
N ALA A 133 1.79 22.42 -5.61
CA ALA A 133 1.05 23.18 -6.62
C ALA A 133 1.16 24.71 -6.48
N GLY A 134 1.91 25.21 -5.50
CA GLY A 134 2.21 26.64 -5.34
C GLY A 134 1.10 27.46 -4.69
N PHE A 135 0.14 26.82 -4.01
CA PHE A 135 -0.84 27.55 -3.19
C PHE A 135 -0.13 28.35 -2.08
N SER A 136 -0.61 29.57 -1.81
CA SER A 136 -0.04 30.41 -0.75
C SER A 136 -0.23 29.76 0.63
N LYS A 137 0.84 29.76 1.44
CA LYS A 137 0.82 29.27 2.83
C LYS A 137 -0.25 29.98 3.66
N ASP A 138 -0.35 31.31 3.55
CA ASP A 138 -1.31 32.09 4.34
C ASP A 138 -2.75 31.76 3.94
N ARG A 139 -2.97 31.50 2.64
CA ARG A 139 -4.28 31.12 2.13
C ARG A 139 -4.72 29.77 2.67
N ILE A 140 -3.86 28.75 2.56
CA ILE A 140 -4.21 27.42 3.07
C ILE A 140 -4.36 27.43 4.59
N ALA A 141 -3.57 28.22 5.32
CA ALA A 141 -3.65 28.35 6.77
C ALA A 141 -5.03 28.84 7.23
N SER A 142 -5.61 29.82 6.53
CA SER A 142 -6.97 30.30 6.81
C SER A 142 -8.03 29.18 6.71
N TYR A 143 -8.00 28.37 5.65
CA TYR A 143 -8.94 27.27 5.48
C TYR A 143 -8.68 26.11 6.44
N MET A 144 -7.42 25.80 6.75
CA MET A 144 -7.08 24.82 7.77
C MET A 144 -7.60 25.25 9.15
N ASP A 145 -7.52 26.54 9.49
CA ASP A 145 -8.03 27.06 10.76
C ASP A 145 -9.56 26.99 10.85
N GLN A 146 -10.26 27.18 9.73
CA GLN A 146 -11.72 26.99 9.62
C GLN A 146 -12.11 25.52 9.80
N LEU A 147 -11.43 24.61 9.10
CA LEU A 147 -11.64 23.16 9.26
C LEU A 147 -11.42 22.74 10.72
N LEU A 148 -10.33 23.19 11.33
CA LEU A 148 -10.01 22.88 12.73
C LEU A 148 -11.07 23.43 13.69
N ALA A 149 -11.55 24.66 13.48
CA ALA A 149 -12.61 25.24 14.29
C ALA A 149 -13.92 24.44 14.23
N GLN A 150 -14.28 23.94 13.04
CA GLN A 150 -15.45 23.09 12.90
C GLN A 150 -15.24 21.72 13.55
N ALA A 151 -14.07 21.11 13.37
CA ALA A 151 -13.74 19.83 14.00
C ALA A 151 -13.80 19.94 15.53
N GLU A 152 -13.17 20.96 16.11
CA GLU A 152 -13.19 21.23 17.55
C GLU A 152 -14.61 21.43 18.09
N LYS A 153 -15.50 22.04 17.30
CA LYS A 153 -16.90 22.31 17.67
C LYS A 153 -17.80 21.09 17.55
N LYS A 154 -17.58 20.24 16.55
CA LYS A 154 -18.55 19.23 16.11
C LYS A 154 -18.17 17.79 16.44
N MET A 155 -16.87 17.47 16.57
CA MET A 155 -16.44 16.10 16.87
C MET A 155 -16.79 15.72 18.31
N ASN A 156 -17.36 14.52 18.47
CA ASN A 156 -17.75 14.02 19.78
C ASN A 156 -16.51 13.48 20.53
N ARG A 157 -16.20 14.10 21.66
CA ARG A 157 -15.08 13.69 22.55
C ARG A 157 -15.46 12.56 23.49
N ASN A 158 -16.76 12.36 23.72
CA ASN A 158 -17.32 11.35 24.60
C ASN A 158 -17.56 10.05 23.82
N ILE A 159 -16.49 9.49 23.25
CA ILE A 159 -16.49 8.20 22.56
C ILE A 159 -15.69 7.17 23.34
N LEU A 160 -16.01 5.90 23.12
CA LEU A 160 -15.13 4.81 23.52
C LEU A 160 -13.90 4.81 22.60
N ARG A 161 -12.71 4.74 23.19
CA ARG A 161 -11.42 4.81 22.47
C ARG A 161 -10.74 3.44 22.37
N ASP A 162 -11.54 2.38 22.23
CA ASP A 162 -11.05 1.01 22.03
C ASP A 162 -10.74 0.69 20.57
N GLY A 163 -11.24 1.50 19.62
CA GLY A 163 -11.01 1.41 18.17
C GLY A 163 -11.98 0.49 17.42
N ILE A 164 -12.96 -0.10 18.10
CA ILE A 164 -13.98 -0.94 17.46
C ILE A 164 -14.99 -0.02 16.76
N GLN A 165 -15.25 -0.25 15.46
CA GLN A 165 -16.17 0.57 14.67
C GLN A 165 -17.62 0.05 14.76
N ASN A 166 -18.10 -0.12 15.99
CA ASN A 166 -19.49 -0.52 16.23
C ASN A 166 -20.46 0.67 16.02
N GLU A 167 -21.76 0.40 16.20
CA GLU A 167 -22.83 1.40 16.10
C GLU A 167 -22.57 2.66 16.95
N ASN A 168 -21.95 2.53 18.12
CA ASN A 168 -21.60 3.68 18.95
C ASN A 168 -20.63 4.62 18.22
N LEU A 169 -19.57 4.09 17.61
CA LEU A 169 -18.58 4.93 16.93
C LEU A 169 -19.13 5.48 15.59
N THR A 170 -19.86 4.65 14.84
CA THR A 170 -20.44 5.04 13.54
C THR A 170 -21.55 6.08 13.69
N ASP A 171 -22.45 5.93 14.66
CA ASP A 171 -23.56 6.88 14.89
C ASP A 171 -23.04 8.23 15.41
N ASN A 172 -21.94 8.21 16.17
CA ASN A 172 -21.23 9.41 16.57
C ASN A 172 -20.39 10.03 15.43
N ARG A 173 -20.32 9.39 14.26
CA ARG A 173 -19.49 9.79 13.11
C ARG A 173 -18.00 9.94 13.46
N MET A 174 -17.52 9.12 14.37
CA MET A 174 -16.13 9.15 14.86
C MET A 174 -15.31 7.95 14.37
N GLY A 175 -15.76 7.25 13.32
CA GLY A 175 -14.94 6.21 12.67
C GLY A 175 -13.56 6.74 12.30
N GLU A 176 -12.54 5.91 12.52
CA GLU A 176 -11.14 6.19 12.14
C GLU A 176 -10.49 7.43 12.78
N TRP A 177 -11.00 7.94 13.90
CA TRP A 177 -10.45 9.11 14.61
C TRP A 177 -8.93 9.08 14.85
N TYR A 178 -8.36 7.89 15.04
CA TYR A 178 -6.96 7.65 15.33
C TYR A 178 -6.01 7.88 14.13
N THR A 179 -6.52 8.17 12.93
CA THR A 179 -5.68 8.57 11.77
C THR A 179 -5.45 10.09 11.71
N MET A 180 -6.22 10.89 12.46
CA MET A 180 -6.21 12.35 12.36
C MET A 180 -4.88 13.01 12.74
N SER A 181 -4.16 12.45 13.71
CA SER A 181 -2.98 13.10 14.27
C SER A 181 -1.87 13.29 13.24
N GLU A 182 -1.75 12.43 12.21
CA GLU A 182 -0.76 12.60 11.14
C GLU A 182 -0.86 13.99 10.51
N GLN A 183 -2.05 14.35 9.99
CA GLN A 183 -2.24 15.58 9.24
C GLN A 183 -2.26 16.81 10.16
N LEU A 184 -2.74 16.67 11.39
CA LEU A 184 -2.65 17.73 12.41
C LEU A 184 -1.20 18.04 12.79
N TYR A 185 -0.35 17.02 12.96
CA TYR A 185 1.07 17.24 13.20
C TYR A 185 1.79 17.83 11.99
N ARG A 186 1.45 17.42 10.76
CA ARG A 186 1.95 18.10 9.56
C ARG A 186 1.55 19.58 9.53
N ALA A 187 0.30 19.90 9.86
CA ALA A 187 -0.17 21.29 9.94
C ALA A 187 0.57 22.08 11.02
N TYR A 188 0.86 21.48 12.17
CA TYR A 188 1.72 22.08 13.20
C TYR A 188 3.14 22.34 12.69
N GLN A 189 3.78 21.36 12.04
CA GLN A 189 5.13 21.52 11.50
C GLN A 189 5.20 22.61 10.43
N LEU A 190 4.16 22.73 9.60
CA LEU A 190 4.06 23.75 8.55
C LEU A 190 3.86 25.15 9.14
N THR A 191 2.97 25.31 10.13
CA THR A 191 2.49 26.62 10.58
C THR A 191 3.14 27.12 11.87
N GLY A 192 3.65 26.22 12.71
CA GLY A 192 4.06 26.51 14.09
C GLY A 192 2.88 26.75 15.04
N ASN A 193 1.63 26.60 14.59
CA ASN A 193 0.45 26.87 15.41
C ASN A 193 0.15 25.70 16.36
N GLU A 194 0.43 25.91 17.65
CA GLU A 194 0.25 24.93 18.74
C GLU A 194 -1.19 24.40 18.89
N ARG A 195 -2.21 25.07 18.31
CA ARG A 195 -3.59 24.57 18.31
C ARG A 195 -3.71 23.23 17.57
N TYR A 196 -3.03 23.08 16.43
CA TYR A 196 -3.00 21.81 15.69
C TYR A 196 -2.33 20.71 16.50
N LYS A 197 -1.20 21.03 17.16
CA LYS A 197 -0.47 20.08 18.00
C LYS A 197 -1.34 19.56 19.15
N ARG A 198 -1.98 20.46 19.91
CA ARG A 198 -2.85 20.07 21.02
C ARG A 198 -4.01 19.20 20.56
N PHE A 199 -4.61 19.50 19.41
CA PHE A 199 -5.68 18.68 18.86
C PHE A 199 -5.16 17.34 18.34
N ALA A 200 -3.94 17.29 17.77
CA ALA A 200 -3.30 16.02 17.40
C ALA A 200 -3.09 15.12 18.61
N GLU A 201 -2.59 15.69 19.72
CA GLU A 201 -2.36 15.01 20.99
C GLU A 201 -3.66 14.47 21.60
N GLU A 202 -4.76 15.21 21.48
CA GLU A 202 -6.09 14.78 21.92
C GLU A 202 -6.60 13.52 21.20
N TRP A 203 -6.21 13.30 19.95
CA TRP A 203 -6.65 12.18 19.11
C TRP A 203 -5.59 11.11 18.86
N GLU A 204 -4.50 11.14 19.61
CA GLU A 204 -3.55 10.02 19.63
C GLU A 204 -4.20 8.74 20.18
N TYR A 205 -3.65 7.58 19.80
CA TYR A 205 -4.23 6.28 20.11
C TYR A 205 -3.30 5.38 20.95
N PRO A 206 -2.87 5.83 22.15
CA PRO A 206 -1.92 5.08 22.99
C PRO A 206 -2.45 3.69 23.38
N PHE A 207 -3.77 3.53 23.58
CA PHE A 207 -4.37 2.22 23.90
C PHE A 207 -3.96 1.11 22.92
N TYR A 208 -3.87 1.42 21.64
CA TYR A 208 -3.50 0.48 20.59
C TYR A 208 -1.99 0.49 20.34
N TRP A 209 -1.40 1.68 20.20
CA TRP A 209 0.03 1.84 19.91
C TRP A 209 0.92 1.19 20.97
N ASP A 210 0.58 1.33 22.25
CA ASP A 210 1.42 0.85 23.36
C ASP A 210 1.56 -0.69 23.41
N LYS A 211 0.65 -1.41 22.74
CA LYS A 211 0.65 -2.88 22.70
C LYS A 211 1.88 -3.44 21.97
N PHE A 212 2.38 -2.70 20.99
CA PHE A 212 3.52 -3.10 20.15
C PHE A 212 4.89 -2.90 20.81
N LEU A 213 4.93 -2.41 22.06
CA LEU A 213 6.17 -2.32 22.85
C LEU A 213 6.52 -3.62 23.58
N THR A 214 5.59 -4.59 23.63
CA THR A 214 5.77 -5.82 24.40
C THR A 214 6.60 -6.88 23.66
N GLY A 215 6.58 -6.86 22.32
CA GLY A 215 7.18 -7.90 21.47
C GLY A 215 6.39 -9.21 21.42
N GLU A 216 5.27 -9.31 22.13
CA GLU A 216 4.39 -10.49 22.13
C GLU A 216 3.37 -10.40 20.97
N PRO A 217 2.94 -11.54 20.39
CA PRO A 217 1.85 -11.57 19.42
C PRO A 217 0.56 -10.95 19.95
N GLN A 218 -0.18 -10.25 19.08
CA GLN A 218 -1.28 -9.39 19.52
C GLN A 218 -2.66 -9.95 19.16
N TYR A 219 -3.46 -10.26 20.19
CA TYR A 219 -4.84 -10.77 20.08
C TYR A 219 -5.79 -9.95 20.97
N PHE A 220 -6.19 -8.76 20.51
CA PHE A 220 -7.08 -7.85 21.26
C PHE A 220 -8.38 -7.50 20.52
N GLY A 221 -8.73 -8.35 19.55
CA GLY A 221 -9.99 -8.35 18.82
C GLY A 221 -9.99 -7.49 17.57
N GLY A 222 -10.95 -7.76 16.69
CA GLY A 222 -11.05 -7.20 15.36
C GLY A 222 -10.91 -5.67 15.32
N ARG A 223 -10.09 -5.18 14.40
CA ARG A 223 -9.84 -3.77 14.11
C ARG A 223 -9.88 -3.53 12.61
N HIS A 224 -10.33 -2.34 12.19
CA HIS A 224 -10.45 -2.03 10.77
C HIS A 224 -9.07 -1.96 10.11
N ALA A 225 -8.84 -2.81 9.12
CA ALA A 225 -7.50 -3.15 8.65
C ALA A 225 -6.73 -1.94 8.10
N TYR A 226 -7.28 -1.25 7.11
CA TYR A 226 -6.65 -0.08 6.51
C TYR A 226 -6.29 0.95 7.58
N SER A 227 -7.27 1.36 8.39
CA SER A 227 -7.11 2.50 9.28
C SER A 227 -6.17 2.21 10.46
N HIS A 228 -6.10 0.94 10.92
CA HIS A 228 -5.21 0.54 12.00
C HIS A 228 -3.77 0.28 11.57
N VAL A 229 -3.51 0.03 10.28
CA VAL A 229 -2.14 0.18 9.76
C VAL A 229 -1.83 1.65 9.52
N ASN A 230 -2.80 2.40 8.99
CA ASN A 230 -2.61 3.82 8.66
C ASN A 230 -2.31 4.69 9.89
N THR A 231 -2.84 4.37 11.07
CA THR A 231 -2.57 5.11 12.32
C THR A 231 -1.09 5.11 12.72
N PHE A 232 -0.26 4.17 12.24
CA PHE A 232 1.18 4.26 12.47
C PHE A 232 1.83 5.46 11.75
N SER A 233 1.17 6.04 10.75
CA SER A 233 1.55 7.34 10.19
C SER A 233 1.33 8.49 11.18
N SER A 234 0.29 8.39 12.03
CA SER A 234 0.10 9.31 13.17
C SER A 234 1.21 9.15 14.20
N ALA A 235 1.58 7.91 14.55
CA ALA A 235 2.72 7.64 15.43
C ALA A 235 4.04 8.16 14.84
N ALA A 236 4.24 8.02 13.53
CA ALA A 236 5.41 8.56 12.82
C ALA A 236 5.53 10.08 12.95
N ARG A 237 4.42 10.81 12.82
CA ARG A 237 4.42 12.26 12.99
C ARG A 237 4.54 12.67 14.45
N ALA A 238 3.99 11.89 15.38
CA ALA A 238 4.22 12.07 16.81
C ALA A 238 5.71 11.93 17.15
N TYR A 239 6.41 10.94 16.60
CA TYR A 239 7.87 10.79 16.73
C TYR A 239 8.61 12.06 16.27
N LEU A 240 8.28 12.58 15.09
CA LEU A 240 8.93 13.77 14.54
C LEU A 240 8.65 15.05 15.34
N VAL A 241 7.45 15.19 15.91
CA VAL A 241 7.07 16.40 16.66
C VAL A 241 7.54 16.34 18.12
N LYS A 242 7.36 15.19 18.78
CA LYS A 242 7.63 15.02 20.21
C LYS A 242 9.06 14.57 20.52
N ARG A 243 9.77 14.01 19.54
CA ARG A 243 11.15 13.49 19.70
C ARG A 243 11.26 12.39 20.76
N ASP A 244 10.21 11.58 20.89
CA ASP A 244 10.17 10.44 21.79
C ASP A 244 10.35 9.14 20.99
N ASN A 245 11.46 8.45 21.23
CA ASN A 245 11.79 7.18 20.55
C ASN A 245 10.75 6.09 20.78
N ARG A 246 9.92 6.20 21.83
CA ARG A 246 8.81 5.29 22.08
C ARG A 246 7.94 5.08 20.83
N TYR A 247 7.64 6.16 20.09
CA TYR A 247 6.80 6.05 18.88
C TYR A 247 7.49 5.29 17.75
N LEU A 248 8.82 5.42 17.61
CA LEU A 248 9.59 4.64 16.65
C LEU A 248 9.62 3.16 17.04
N ASP A 249 9.80 2.86 18.34
CA ASP A 249 9.79 1.48 18.84
C ASP A 249 8.42 0.82 18.63
N ILE A 250 7.33 1.55 18.85
CA ILE A 250 5.96 1.12 18.53
C ILE A 250 5.83 0.75 17.06
N MET A 251 6.28 1.62 16.15
CA MET A 251 6.17 1.36 14.71
C MET A 251 6.99 0.14 14.28
N LYS A 252 8.18 -0.06 14.87
CA LYS A 252 9.02 -1.24 14.62
C LYS A 252 8.32 -2.52 15.09
N GLY A 253 7.83 -2.53 16.33
CA GLY A 253 7.08 -3.66 16.88
C GLY A 253 5.82 -3.97 16.08
N ALA A 254 5.11 -2.95 15.60
CA ALA A 254 3.94 -3.12 14.74
C ALA A 254 4.31 -3.71 13.37
N TYR A 255 5.38 -3.23 12.74
CA TYR A 255 5.87 -3.81 11.48
C TYR A 255 6.20 -5.30 11.64
N ASP A 256 6.93 -5.64 12.71
CA ASP A 256 7.36 -7.00 12.99
C ASP A 256 6.15 -7.93 13.24
N GLU A 257 5.18 -7.50 14.05
CA GLU A 257 3.92 -8.22 14.30
C GLU A 257 3.11 -8.44 13.00
N LEU A 258 2.91 -7.37 12.22
CA LEU A 258 2.11 -7.43 10.98
C LEU A 258 2.75 -8.38 9.96
N MET A 259 4.06 -8.26 9.76
CA MET A 259 4.78 -9.10 8.80
C MET A 259 4.86 -10.57 9.22
N ALA A 260 4.94 -10.84 10.52
CA ALA A 260 5.01 -12.20 11.05
C ALA A 260 3.64 -12.91 11.06
N HIS A 261 2.55 -12.19 11.35
CA HIS A 261 1.28 -12.84 11.72
C HIS A 261 0.06 -12.38 10.92
N HIS A 262 0.12 -11.26 10.19
CA HIS A 262 -1.07 -10.64 9.60
C HIS A 262 -0.95 -10.34 8.10
N THR A 263 0.03 -10.90 7.37
CA THR A 263 0.20 -10.66 5.91
C THR A 263 0.15 -11.96 5.09
N TYR A 264 -0.73 -11.99 4.07
CA TYR A 264 -0.76 -13.02 3.02
C TYR A 264 0.46 -12.93 2.11
N ALA A 265 0.78 -13.97 1.35
CA ALA A 265 1.89 -14.03 0.39
C ALA A 265 2.03 -12.78 -0.50
N THR A 266 0.92 -12.21 -0.98
CA THR A 266 0.86 -10.96 -1.77
C THR A 266 1.32 -9.71 -1.01
N GLY A 267 1.46 -9.79 0.32
CA GLY A 267 1.60 -8.64 1.21
C GLY A 267 0.26 -8.14 1.73
N GLY A 268 -0.84 -8.49 1.06
CA GLY A 268 -2.19 -8.10 1.43
C GLY A 268 -2.56 -8.58 2.84
N TYR A 269 -3.50 -7.90 3.46
CA TYR A 269 -3.91 -8.14 4.83
C TYR A 269 -5.34 -7.66 5.06
N GLY A 270 -5.92 -8.07 6.19
CA GLY A 270 -7.22 -7.56 6.64
C GLY A 270 -8.42 -8.27 6.03
N PRO A 271 -8.56 -9.60 6.15
CA PRO A 271 -9.72 -10.30 5.62
C PRO A 271 -11.01 -9.76 6.23
N SER A 272 -12.00 -9.53 5.37
CA SER A 272 -13.22 -8.80 5.69
C SER A 272 -12.98 -7.47 6.41
N GLU A 273 -11.97 -6.73 5.93
CA GLU A 273 -11.48 -5.46 6.50
C GLU A 273 -11.08 -5.56 7.97
N THR A 274 -10.80 -6.77 8.46
CA THR A 274 -10.55 -7.04 9.88
C THR A 274 -9.11 -7.49 10.11
N LEU A 275 -8.47 -6.87 11.09
CA LEU A 275 -7.11 -7.12 11.55
C LEU A 275 -7.10 -7.44 13.05
N PHE A 276 -6.10 -8.18 13.53
CA PHE A 276 -5.93 -8.55 14.95
C PHE A 276 -7.11 -9.29 15.59
N VAL A 277 -7.61 -10.35 14.94
CA VAL A 277 -8.70 -11.13 15.55
C VAL A 277 -8.28 -11.89 16.80
N ASP A 278 -9.26 -12.49 17.47
CA ASP A 278 -9.12 -13.05 18.80
C ASP A 278 -8.27 -14.32 18.88
N ASN A 279 -8.01 -15.01 17.76
CA ASN A 279 -7.36 -16.31 17.75
C ASN A 279 -6.23 -16.42 16.69
N PRO A 280 -5.15 -17.18 16.98
CA PRO A 280 -4.19 -17.63 15.97
C PRO A 280 -4.85 -18.36 14.79
N GLY A 281 -4.15 -18.43 13.65
CA GLY A 281 -4.64 -19.16 12.48
C GLY A 281 -5.74 -18.44 11.67
N TYR A 282 -6.03 -17.19 12.00
CA TYR A 282 -7.14 -16.46 11.38
C TYR A 282 -7.01 -16.28 9.87
N LEU A 283 -5.79 -16.04 9.38
CA LEU A 283 -5.58 -15.84 7.95
C LEU A 283 -6.02 -17.09 7.18
N GLY A 284 -5.55 -18.27 7.58
CA GLY A 284 -5.93 -19.55 7.00
C GLY A 284 -7.42 -19.85 7.17
N ASN A 285 -7.97 -19.68 8.37
CA ASN A 285 -9.40 -19.86 8.63
C ASN A 285 -10.28 -18.99 7.71
N SER A 286 -9.84 -17.78 7.38
CA SER A 286 -10.58 -16.88 6.48
C SER A 286 -10.54 -17.31 5.00
N LEU A 287 -9.62 -18.21 4.62
CA LEU A 287 -9.53 -18.77 3.27
C LEU A 287 -10.42 -20.00 3.09
N GLU A 288 -10.70 -20.72 4.18
CA GLU A 288 -11.46 -21.97 4.18
C GLU A 288 -12.94 -21.72 3.83
N SER A 289 -13.58 -22.72 3.25
CA SER A 289 -15.04 -22.75 3.12
C SER A 289 -15.61 -23.84 4.02
N LEU A 290 -16.89 -23.74 4.38
CA LEU A 290 -17.60 -24.75 5.16
C LEU A 290 -17.57 -26.17 4.55
N PHE A 291 -17.25 -26.30 3.26
CA PHE A 291 -17.20 -27.57 2.54
C PHE A 291 -15.78 -28.14 2.36
N VAL A 292 -14.72 -27.40 2.74
CA VAL A 292 -13.31 -27.74 2.43
C VAL A 292 -12.45 -27.85 3.70
N SER A 293 -12.98 -27.55 4.89
CA SER A 293 -12.23 -27.71 6.14
C SER A 293 -11.90 -29.19 6.38
N GLU A 294 -10.62 -29.50 6.66
CA GLU A 294 -10.16 -30.87 6.98
C GLU A 294 -10.80 -31.43 8.26
N HIS A 295 -11.49 -30.58 9.01
CA HIS A 295 -12.23 -30.94 10.22
C HIS A 295 -13.69 -30.58 9.98
N GLU A 296 -14.62 -31.35 10.55
CA GLU A 296 -16.02 -30.95 10.69
C GLU A 296 -16.09 -29.74 11.66
N LYS A 297 -15.48 -28.61 11.28
CA LYS A 297 -15.53 -27.38 12.05
C LYS A 297 -16.98 -26.96 12.09
N ASN A 298 -17.51 -26.80 13.30
CA ASN A 298 -18.84 -26.20 13.43
C ASN A 298 -18.76 -24.72 13.04
N ILE A 299 -19.91 -24.12 12.71
CA ILE A 299 -19.95 -22.72 12.25
C ILE A 299 -19.33 -21.76 13.27
N GLU A 300 -19.41 -22.06 14.57
CA GLU A 300 -18.89 -21.20 15.65
C GLU A 300 -17.36 -21.12 15.63
N GLU A 301 -16.68 -22.20 15.25
CA GLU A 301 -15.21 -22.27 15.11
C GLU A 301 -14.67 -21.46 13.92
N LEU A 302 -15.53 -21.16 12.94
CA LEU A 302 -15.20 -20.33 11.77
C LEU A 302 -15.63 -18.87 11.95
N MET A 303 -16.33 -18.54 13.04
CA MET A 303 -16.70 -17.16 13.33
C MET A 303 -15.54 -16.40 13.97
N PHE A 304 -15.38 -15.14 13.57
CA PHE A 304 -14.47 -14.19 14.19
C PHE A 304 -15.18 -12.88 14.52
N HIS A 305 -14.67 -12.12 15.48
CA HIS A 305 -15.13 -10.76 15.70
C HIS A 305 -14.54 -9.84 14.63
N ALA A 306 -15.41 -9.28 13.80
CA ALA A 306 -15.06 -8.30 12.78
C ALA A 306 -14.69 -6.94 13.41
N PHE A 307 -14.18 -6.03 12.60
CA PHE A 307 -13.78 -4.69 13.05
C PHE A 307 -14.91 -3.84 13.67
N ASP A 308 -16.17 -4.17 13.37
CA ASP A 308 -17.38 -3.56 13.95
C ASP A 308 -17.82 -4.24 15.27
N GLY A 309 -17.06 -5.25 15.73
CA GLY A 309 -17.33 -6.04 16.94
C GLY A 309 -18.33 -7.18 16.75
N THR A 310 -18.98 -7.27 15.59
CA THR A 310 -19.94 -8.33 15.29
C THR A 310 -19.23 -9.65 14.97
N LYS A 311 -19.86 -10.78 15.28
CA LYS A 311 -19.34 -12.10 14.87
C LYS A 311 -19.72 -12.36 13.41
N LYS A 312 -18.72 -12.58 12.55
CA LYS A 312 -18.90 -12.90 11.13
C LYS A 312 -18.23 -14.23 10.80
N ILE A 313 -18.78 -14.92 9.80
CA ILE A 313 -18.08 -15.97 9.06
C ILE A 313 -17.48 -15.34 7.79
N ARG A 314 -16.69 -16.12 7.05
CA ARG A 314 -16.23 -15.77 5.70
C ARG A 314 -17.34 -15.12 4.85
N ASP A 315 -17.02 -13.98 4.25
CA ASP A 315 -17.88 -13.23 3.32
C ASP A 315 -17.14 -13.05 1.99
N ASP A 316 -17.57 -13.79 0.96
CA ASP A 316 -16.96 -13.74 -0.38
C ASP A 316 -16.95 -12.35 -1.02
N ALA A 317 -17.84 -11.44 -0.57
CA ALA A 317 -17.85 -10.06 -1.04
C ALA A 317 -16.92 -9.13 -0.24
N MET A 318 -16.57 -9.47 0.99
CA MET A 318 -15.57 -8.79 1.83
C MET A 318 -14.33 -9.69 1.95
N ALA A 319 -13.59 -9.84 0.85
CA ALA A 319 -12.48 -10.78 0.70
C ALA A 319 -11.24 -10.40 1.54
N GLN A 320 -10.04 -10.77 1.10
CA GLN A 320 -8.86 -10.82 1.98
C GLN A 320 -8.12 -9.49 2.18
N CYS A 321 -8.22 -8.56 1.23
CA CYS A 321 -7.50 -7.29 1.32
C CYS A 321 -8.20 -6.17 0.56
N GLU A 322 -8.46 -5.05 1.23
CA GLU A 322 -8.94 -3.80 0.63
C GLU A 322 -7.78 -3.10 -0.11
N VAL A 323 -7.55 -3.49 -1.37
CA VAL A 323 -6.23 -3.46 -2.01
C VAL A 323 -5.55 -2.09 -1.95
N SER A 324 -6.17 -1.06 -2.54
CA SER A 324 -5.51 0.24 -2.70
C SER A 324 -5.37 0.99 -1.38
N CYS A 325 -6.41 1.01 -0.53
CA CYS A 325 -6.34 1.63 0.79
C CYS A 325 -5.23 0.98 1.64
N CYS A 326 -5.23 -0.35 1.71
CA CYS A 326 -4.23 -1.12 2.45
C CYS A 326 -2.82 -0.90 1.88
N THR A 327 -2.67 -0.88 0.55
CA THR A 327 -1.39 -0.58 -0.12
C THR A 327 -0.86 0.78 0.30
N TRP A 328 -1.69 1.81 0.25
CA TRP A 328 -1.31 3.17 0.63
C TRP A 328 -0.80 3.26 2.07
N ALA A 329 -1.51 2.61 3.00
CA ALA A 329 -1.12 2.56 4.42
C ALA A 329 0.25 1.89 4.61
N VAL A 330 0.51 0.79 3.88
CA VAL A 330 1.81 0.08 3.89
C VAL A 330 2.91 0.96 3.32
N PHE A 331 2.69 1.60 2.16
CA PHE A 331 3.70 2.47 1.54
C PHE A 331 4.13 3.60 2.47
N LYS A 332 3.17 4.26 3.13
CA LYS A 332 3.51 5.30 4.11
C LYS A 332 4.26 4.77 5.33
N MET A 333 3.76 3.69 5.95
CA MET A 333 4.40 3.13 7.15
C MET A 333 5.85 2.69 6.84
N CYS A 334 6.04 1.98 5.74
CA CYS A 334 7.35 1.54 5.25
C CYS A 334 8.27 2.72 4.96
N SER A 335 7.76 3.76 4.27
CA SER A 335 8.52 4.97 3.96
C SER A 335 8.94 5.72 5.22
N TYR A 336 8.06 5.87 6.23
CA TYR A 336 8.42 6.51 7.49
C TYR A 336 9.48 5.69 8.27
N LEU A 337 9.27 4.38 8.41
CA LEU A 337 10.24 3.50 9.08
C LEU A 337 11.60 3.54 8.41
N LEU A 338 11.63 3.49 7.08
CA LEU A 338 12.87 3.61 6.32
C LEU A 338 13.54 4.97 6.55
N GLN A 339 12.80 6.08 6.46
CA GLN A 339 13.31 7.42 6.72
C GLN A 339 13.94 7.55 8.11
N PHE A 340 13.32 6.97 9.15
CA PHE A 340 13.79 7.10 10.53
C PHE A 340 14.96 6.17 10.87
N THR A 341 15.09 5.05 10.17
CA THR A 341 16.03 3.98 10.54
C THR A 341 17.17 3.80 9.55
N GLY A 342 16.91 4.03 8.26
CA GLY A 342 17.79 3.67 7.15
C GLY A 342 17.88 2.15 6.93
N GLU A 343 17.01 1.33 7.52
CA GLU A 343 17.08 -0.14 7.44
C GLU A 343 16.35 -0.68 6.19
N ALA A 344 17.04 -1.45 5.34
CA ALA A 344 16.52 -1.95 4.07
C ALA A 344 15.27 -2.85 4.20
N ARG A 345 15.17 -3.58 5.32
CA ARG A 345 14.08 -4.52 5.61
C ARG A 345 12.68 -3.90 5.55
N PHE A 346 12.55 -2.60 5.80
CA PHE A 346 11.25 -1.93 5.81
C PHE A 346 10.68 -1.69 4.41
N ALA A 347 11.46 -1.89 3.34
CA ALA A 347 10.98 -1.83 1.97
C ALA A 347 10.44 -3.18 1.45
N ASP A 348 10.55 -4.26 2.24
CA ASP A 348 10.11 -5.61 1.83
C ASP A 348 8.58 -5.73 1.73
N TRP A 349 7.84 -5.23 2.72
CA TRP A 349 6.37 -5.26 2.67
C TRP A 349 5.83 -4.42 1.51
N ALA A 350 6.44 -3.25 1.28
CA ALA A 350 6.11 -2.40 0.14
C ALA A 350 6.36 -3.11 -1.21
N GLU A 351 7.44 -3.89 -1.36
CA GLU A 351 7.70 -4.67 -2.58
C GLU A 351 6.57 -5.69 -2.85
N ARG A 352 6.14 -6.41 -1.80
CA ARG A 352 5.08 -7.42 -1.92
C ARG A 352 3.77 -6.78 -2.41
N MET A 353 3.33 -5.71 -1.75
CA MET A 353 2.12 -4.96 -2.14
C MET A 353 2.25 -4.33 -3.53
N LEU A 354 3.42 -3.77 -3.86
CA LEU A 354 3.69 -3.18 -5.17
C LEU A 354 3.52 -4.20 -6.29
N ILE A 355 4.13 -5.38 -6.16
CA ILE A 355 4.18 -6.38 -7.23
C ILE A 355 2.90 -7.19 -7.32
N ASN A 356 2.39 -7.65 -6.18
CA ASN A 356 1.33 -8.65 -6.15
C ASN A 356 -0.06 -8.07 -5.85
N SER A 357 -0.14 -6.82 -5.41
CA SER A 357 -1.41 -6.15 -5.13
C SER A 357 -1.67 -4.99 -6.09
N VAL A 358 -1.20 -3.77 -5.80
CA VAL A 358 -1.50 -2.61 -6.66
C VAL A 358 -1.02 -2.79 -8.11
N GLY A 359 0.13 -3.43 -8.33
CA GLY A 359 0.64 -3.77 -9.66
C GLY A 359 -0.20 -4.82 -10.40
N ALA A 360 -1.01 -5.59 -9.69
CA ALA A 360 -1.91 -6.61 -10.24
C ALA A 360 -3.34 -6.11 -10.47
N LEU A 361 -3.64 -4.85 -10.14
CA LEU A 361 -4.97 -4.26 -10.26
C LEU A 361 -5.37 -4.08 -11.73
N PRO A 362 -6.59 -4.50 -12.13
CA PRO A 362 -7.15 -4.16 -13.43
C PRO A 362 -7.45 -2.65 -13.52
N PRO A 363 -7.56 -2.09 -14.73
CA PRO A 363 -7.89 -0.68 -14.92
C PRO A 363 -9.23 -0.28 -14.31
N VAL A 364 -9.29 0.91 -13.72
CA VAL A 364 -10.52 1.51 -13.20
C VAL A 364 -11.49 1.76 -14.37
N LYS A 365 -12.76 1.36 -14.22
CA LYS A 365 -13.80 1.54 -15.25
C LYS A 365 -14.63 2.80 -15.00
N PRO A 366 -15.29 3.34 -16.06
CA PRO A 366 -16.25 4.43 -15.93
C PRO A 366 -17.28 4.16 -14.83
N GLY A 367 -17.66 5.20 -14.08
CA GLY A 367 -18.54 5.05 -12.93
C GLY A 367 -17.80 4.77 -11.61
N GLY A 368 -16.46 4.77 -11.61
CA GLY A 368 -15.67 4.60 -10.39
C GLY A 368 -15.64 3.16 -9.89
N HIS A 369 -15.64 2.21 -10.83
CA HIS A 369 -15.55 0.78 -10.56
C HIS A 369 -14.08 0.36 -10.56
N ILE A 370 -13.62 -0.13 -9.41
CA ILE A 370 -12.24 -0.57 -9.17
C ILE A 370 -12.31 -1.91 -8.45
N LEU A 371 -11.30 -2.77 -8.63
CA LEU A 371 -11.18 -3.98 -7.80
C LEU A 371 -10.97 -3.53 -6.35
N TYR A 372 -12.01 -3.70 -5.54
CA TYR A 372 -11.99 -3.21 -4.16
C TYR A 372 -11.32 -4.22 -3.23
N TYR A 373 -11.62 -5.52 -3.38
CA TYR A 373 -10.98 -6.58 -2.61
C TYR A 373 -10.28 -7.61 -3.49
N GLU A 374 -9.10 -8.01 -3.06
CA GLU A 374 -8.43 -9.20 -3.55
C GLU A 374 -8.93 -10.45 -2.83
N SER A 375 -9.17 -11.51 -3.60
CA SER A 375 -9.66 -12.79 -3.09
C SER A 375 -8.56 -13.85 -3.11
N TYR A 376 -8.34 -14.53 -2.00
CA TYR A 376 -7.34 -15.60 -1.85
C TYR A 376 -7.95 -16.92 -1.39
N TYR A 377 -9.27 -17.07 -1.52
CA TYR A 377 -9.99 -18.23 -1.03
C TYR A 377 -9.44 -19.55 -1.58
N GLN A 378 -9.46 -20.59 -0.74
CA GLN A 378 -8.96 -21.92 -1.09
C GLN A 378 -9.76 -22.56 -2.24
N ASN A 379 -11.06 -22.26 -2.33
CA ASN A 379 -11.94 -22.67 -3.43
C ASN A 379 -11.92 -21.70 -4.63
N GLY A 380 -10.91 -20.83 -4.69
CA GLY A 380 -10.65 -19.94 -5.81
C GLY A 380 -11.22 -18.53 -5.63
N GLY A 381 -10.63 -17.59 -6.36
CA GLY A 381 -11.09 -16.21 -6.49
C GLY A 381 -11.08 -15.76 -7.94
N TYR A 382 -11.61 -14.57 -8.20
CA TYR A 382 -11.51 -13.89 -9.48
C TYR A 382 -11.42 -12.38 -9.26
N LYS A 383 -10.80 -11.64 -10.19
CA LYS A 383 -10.75 -10.17 -10.13
C LYS A 383 -12.05 -9.59 -10.67
N SER A 384 -12.79 -8.83 -9.85
CA SER A 384 -13.95 -8.06 -10.28
C SER A 384 -13.86 -6.60 -9.85
N VAL A 385 -13.96 -5.69 -10.80
CA VAL A 385 -14.09 -4.24 -10.54
C VAL A 385 -15.51 -3.82 -10.16
N TYR A 386 -16.48 -4.73 -10.31
CA TYR A 386 -17.88 -4.49 -9.99
C TYR A 386 -18.24 -5.14 -8.66
N ASP A 387 -18.43 -4.31 -7.64
CA ASP A 387 -19.02 -4.72 -6.37
C ASP A 387 -20.53 -4.51 -6.42
N ARG A 388 -21.28 -5.62 -6.23
CA ARG A 388 -22.74 -5.65 -6.37
C ARG A 388 -23.48 -5.38 -5.07
N ARG A 389 -22.76 -5.05 -3.99
CA ARG A 389 -23.37 -4.72 -2.70
C ARG A 389 -23.98 -3.32 -2.72
N ILE A 390 -24.85 -3.11 -1.74
CA ILE A 390 -25.45 -1.81 -1.42
C ILE A 390 -25.00 -1.46 0.00
N TRP A 391 -24.57 -0.21 0.21
CA TRP A 391 -24.21 0.26 1.54
C TRP A 391 -25.47 0.33 2.42
N PRO A 392 -25.53 -0.42 3.55
CA PRO A 392 -26.78 -0.68 4.26
C PRO A 392 -27.51 0.58 4.77
N HIS A 393 -26.75 1.62 5.14
CA HIS A 393 -27.29 2.83 5.77
C HIS A 393 -27.67 3.94 4.79
N SER A 394 -27.21 3.88 3.53
CA SER A 394 -27.42 4.94 2.54
C SER A 394 -28.08 4.47 1.26
N GLY A 395 -28.17 3.15 1.04
CA GLY A 395 -28.79 2.59 -0.16
C GLY A 395 -27.97 2.79 -1.43
N VAL A 396 -26.73 3.29 -1.33
CA VAL A 396 -25.87 3.56 -2.49
C VAL A 396 -25.06 2.33 -2.90
N THR A 397 -24.75 2.23 -4.18
CA THR A 397 -23.88 1.17 -4.72
C THR A 397 -22.43 1.35 -4.31
N PHE A 398 -21.66 0.26 -4.29
CA PHE A 398 -20.20 0.27 -4.11
C PHE A 398 -19.48 0.75 -5.39
N ALA A 399 -19.67 2.04 -5.67
CA ALA A 399 -19.00 2.78 -6.72
C ALA A 399 -18.37 4.02 -6.11
N TRP A 400 -17.22 4.46 -6.65
CA TRP A 400 -16.43 5.54 -6.08
C TRP A 400 -16.09 5.34 -4.59
N VAL A 401 -15.81 4.08 -4.22
CA VAL A 401 -15.36 3.70 -2.86
C VAL A 401 -14.03 4.38 -2.51
N CYS A 402 -13.59 4.33 -1.25
CA CYS A 402 -12.32 4.92 -0.80
C CYS A 402 -11.11 4.47 -1.64
N CYS A 403 -11.05 3.22 -2.11
CA CYS A 403 -9.99 2.74 -3.01
C CYS A 403 -9.91 3.52 -4.33
N THR A 404 -11.02 4.11 -4.82
CA THR A 404 -10.95 5.01 -5.97
C THR A 404 -10.19 6.29 -5.65
N GLY A 405 -10.22 6.76 -4.40
CA GLY A 405 -9.46 7.91 -3.90
C GLY A 405 -7.98 7.60 -3.61
N THR A 406 -7.65 6.42 -3.11
CA THR A 406 -6.27 6.04 -2.80
C THR A 406 -5.49 5.53 -4.01
N PHE A 407 -6.14 4.90 -5.00
CA PHE A 407 -5.42 4.31 -6.14
C PHE A 407 -4.47 5.28 -6.88
N PRO A 408 -4.88 6.52 -7.23
CA PRO A 408 -3.96 7.45 -7.88
C PRO A 408 -2.88 7.96 -6.92
N GLN A 409 -3.06 7.83 -5.60
CA GLN A 409 -2.01 8.10 -4.62
C GLN A 409 -0.99 6.95 -4.56
N ASP A 410 -1.42 5.69 -4.63
CA ASP A 410 -0.51 4.54 -4.73
C ASP A 410 0.42 4.68 -5.93
N LEU A 411 -0.15 5.07 -7.07
CA LEU A 411 0.59 5.30 -8.32
C LEU A 411 1.55 6.50 -8.22
N ALA A 412 1.26 7.49 -7.39
CA ALA A 412 2.21 8.57 -7.10
C ALA A 412 3.40 8.03 -6.28
N GLU A 413 3.15 7.12 -5.34
CA GLU A 413 4.21 6.50 -4.53
C GLU A 413 5.17 5.65 -5.37
N TYR A 414 4.78 5.17 -6.56
CA TYR A 414 5.69 4.49 -7.50
C TYR A 414 6.93 5.31 -7.82
N TYR A 415 6.88 6.64 -7.72
CA TYR A 415 8.02 7.53 -7.94
C TYR A 415 8.76 7.87 -6.64
N ASN A 416 8.05 7.85 -5.51
CA ASN A 416 8.55 8.33 -4.23
C ASN A 416 9.30 7.25 -3.43
N MET A 417 8.96 5.97 -3.64
CA MET A 417 9.49 4.86 -2.86
C MET A 417 10.62 4.08 -3.55
N LEU A 418 11.09 4.50 -4.72
CA LEU A 418 12.17 3.79 -5.45
C LEU A 418 13.56 4.13 -4.94
N TYR A 419 13.76 5.41 -4.60
CA TYR A 419 15.06 5.97 -4.27
C TYR A 419 14.98 6.81 -2.99
N TYR A 420 15.99 6.63 -2.14
CA TYR A 420 16.22 7.44 -0.96
C TYR A 420 17.67 7.93 -0.98
N HIS A 421 17.98 8.99 -0.24
CA HIS A 421 19.35 9.47 -0.13
C HIS A 421 19.66 10.00 1.27
N ASP A 422 20.94 10.00 1.61
CA ASP A 422 21.51 10.76 2.71
C ASP A 422 22.61 11.71 2.14
N ALA A 423 23.53 12.20 2.97
CA ALA A 423 24.61 13.07 2.52
C ALA A 423 25.70 12.34 1.68
N GLU A 424 25.83 11.03 1.87
CA GLU A 424 26.91 10.21 1.34
C GLU A 424 26.43 9.08 0.42
N SER A 425 25.13 8.81 0.41
CA SER A 425 24.58 7.60 -0.17
C SER A 425 23.33 7.87 -1.00
N LEU A 426 23.21 7.13 -2.11
CA LEU A 426 21.97 6.90 -2.82
C LEU A 426 21.53 5.46 -2.56
N MET A 427 20.29 5.28 -2.13
CA MET A 427 19.70 3.97 -1.84
C MET A 427 18.63 3.64 -2.88
N VAL A 428 18.63 2.40 -3.36
CA VAL A 428 17.61 1.84 -4.25
C VAL A 428 16.79 0.80 -3.48
N THR A 429 15.55 1.14 -3.19
CA THR A 429 14.63 0.33 -2.38
C THR A 429 13.72 -0.54 -3.22
N GLN A 430 13.30 -0.07 -4.39
CA GLN A 430 12.47 -0.82 -5.33
C GLN A 430 13.11 -0.77 -6.72
N TYR A 431 12.91 -1.83 -7.51
CA TYR A 431 13.65 -2.04 -8.75
C TYR A 431 12.85 -1.76 -10.02
N LEU A 432 11.82 -0.92 -9.95
CA LEU A 432 11.08 -0.54 -11.15
C LEU A 432 12.02 0.15 -12.17
N PRO A 433 11.88 -0.12 -13.49
CA PRO A 433 12.61 0.57 -14.54
C PRO A 433 12.43 2.09 -14.40
N SER A 434 13.52 2.81 -14.17
CA SER A 434 13.44 4.21 -13.75
C SER A 434 14.79 4.91 -13.82
N LYS A 435 14.80 6.23 -13.69
CA LYS A 435 16.02 7.00 -13.41
C LYS A 435 15.79 7.98 -12.28
N VAL A 436 16.86 8.34 -11.59
CA VAL A 436 16.88 9.39 -10.57
C VAL A 436 18.01 10.38 -10.86
N GLU A 437 17.73 11.67 -10.73
CA GLU A 437 18.75 12.72 -10.72
C GLU A 437 19.05 13.17 -9.28
N TRP A 438 20.33 13.18 -8.94
CA TRP A 438 20.84 13.54 -7.62
C TRP A 438 22.04 14.47 -7.75
N GLN A 439 22.33 15.25 -6.72
CA GLN A 439 23.49 16.14 -6.68
C GLN A 439 24.33 15.85 -5.44
N LYS A 440 25.63 15.69 -5.63
CA LYS A 440 26.59 15.57 -4.54
C LYS A 440 27.87 16.32 -4.90
N GLU A 441 28.34 17.16 -3.97
CA GLU A 441 29.61 17.91 -4.10
C GLU A 441 29.71 18.75 -5.38
N GLY A 442 28.57 19.23 -5.89
CA GLY A 442 28.49 20.01 -7.12
C GLY A 442 28.45 19.17 -8.41
N ALA A 443 28.65 17.85 -8.33
CA ALA A 443 28.48 16.95 -9.45
C ALA A 443 26.99 16.60 -9.64
N LYS A 444 26.52 16.66 -10.90
CA LYS A 444 25.22 16.10 -11.27
C LYS A 444 25.39 14.59 -11.49
N ILE A 445 24.56 13.79 -10.83
CA ILE A 445 24.55 12.33 -10.93
C ILE A 445 23.18 11.89 -11.46
N THR A 446 23.16 11.03 -12.46
CA THR A 446 21.95 10.35 -12.90
C THR A 446 22.17 8.85 -12.79
N VAL A 447 21.35 8.17 -11.98
CA VAL A 447 21.36 6.70 -11.88
C VAL A 447 20.13 6.18 -12.62
N THR A 448 20.35 5.37 -13.65
CA THR A 448 19.27 4.80 -14.47
C THR A 448 19.22 3.30 -14.28
N ASN A 449 18.12 2.80 -13.73
CA ASN A 449 17.73 1.40 -13.80
C ASN A 449 17.12 1.10 -15.16
N PHE A 450 17.85 0.38 -16.01
CA PHE A 450 17.41 -0.04 -17.34
C PHE A 450 17.06 -1.53 -17.40
N SER A 451 16.76 -2.13 -16.24
CA SER A 451 16.21 -3.49 -16.18
C SER A 451 14.68 -3.50 -16.24
N GLU A 452 14.11 -4.65 -16.58
CA GLU A 452 12.66 -4.89 -16.61
C GLU A 452 12.16 -5.61 -15.34
N TYR A 453 12.65 -5.31 -14.13
CA TYR A 453 12.17 -5.98 -12.92
C TYR A 453 10.65 -5.79 -12.70
N PRO A 454 9.91 -6.83 -12.25
CA PRO A 454 10.34 -8.18 -11.89
C PRO A 454 10.29 -9.18 -13.06
N PHE A 455 10.30 -8.72 -14.32
CA PHE A 455 10.32 -9.56 -15.52
C PHE A 455 11.68 -10.19 -15.83
N GLU A 456 12.75 -9.68 -15.22
CA GLU A 456 14.08 -10.29 -15.25
C GLU A 456 14.74 -10.36 -13.87
N GLU A 457 15.60 -11.37 -13.70
CA GLU A 457 16.38 -11.63 -12.48
C GLU A 457 17.59 -10.70 -12.31
N ARG A 458 17.93 -9.90 -13.33
CA ARG A 458 19.13 -9.06 -13.34
C ARG A 458 18.76 -7.59 -13.36
N VAL A 459 18.94 -6.93 -12.23
CA VAL A 459 18.74 -5.48 -12.13
C VAL A 459 20.03 -4.77 -12.52
N LYS A 460 19.93 -3.78 -13.41
CA LYS A 460 21.09 -3.11 -14.01
C LYS A 460 20.96 -1.60 -13.89
N PHE A 461 22.01 -0.98 -13.39
CA PHE A 461 22.09 0.47 -13.20
C PHE A 461 23.25 1.04 -13.97
N SER A 462 23.02 2.13 -14.70
CA SER A 462 24.09 2.97 -15.23
C SER A 462 24.21 4.23 -14.39
N VAL A 463 25.43 4.60 -14.04
CA VAL A 463 25.76 5.86 -13.37
C VAL A 463 26.31 6.82 -14.41
N HIS A 464 25.61 7.93 -14.61
CA HIS A 464 26.06 9.06 -15.42
C HIS A 464 26.46 10.20 -14.49
N THR A 465 27.62 10.82 -14.72
CA THR A 465 28.07 11.97 -13.93
C THR A 465 28.93 12.93 -14.74
N ASP A 466 28.84 14.22 -14.45
CA ASP A 466 29.63 15.25 -15.15
C ASP A 466 31.10 15.28 -14.70
N ASN A 467 31.41 14.84 -13.48
CA ASN A 467 32.76 14.71 -12.95
C ASN A 467 32.82 13.49 -12.01
N PRO A 468 33.97 12.79 -11.93
CA PRO A 468 34.12 11.68 -10.98
C PRO A 468 33.78 12.11 -9.55
N VAL A 469 32.92 11.33 -8.89
CA VAL A 469 32.40 11.66 -7.56
C VAL A 469 32.28 10.39 -6.72
N ARG A 470 32.68 10.50 -5.45
CA ARG A 470 32.61 9.40 -4.49
C ARG A 470 31.26 9.36 -3.80
N PHE A 471 30.58 8.21 -3.83
CA PHE A 471 29.39 7.97 -3.00
C PHE A 471 29.10 6.49 -2.85
N SER A 472 28.24 6.16 -1.88
CA SER A 472 27.71 4.81 -1.69
C SER A 472 26.43 4.61 -2.50
N LEU A 473 26.42 3.68 -3.46
CA LEU A 473 25.18 3.15 -4.01
C LEU A 473 24.76 1.93 -3.18
N LYS A 474 23.62 2.03 -2.48
CA LYS A 474 23.09 0.96 -1.63
C LYS A 474 21.91 0.28 -2.32
N LEU A 475 22.05 -0.99 -2.65
CA LEU A 475 20.99 -1.79 -3.27
C LEU A 475 20.33 -2.68 -2.22
N ARG A 476 18.99 -2.65 -2.11
CA ARG A 476 18.27 -3.53 -1.16
C ARG A 476 18.44 -4.99 -1.56
N VAL A 477 18.83 -5.84 -0.61
CA VAL A 477 18.83 -7.28 -0.84
C VAL A 477 17.49 -7.85 -0.36
N PRO A 478 16.64 -8.38 -1.28
CA PRO A 478 15.30 -8.83 -0.91
C PRO A 478 15.28 -9.98 0.10
N SER A 479 14.24 -10.04 0.93
CA SER A 479 14.13 -11.06 2.00
C SER A 479 13.92 -12.48 1.48
N TRP A 480 13.32 -12.61 0.30
CA TRP A 480 12.92 -13.88 -0.32
C TRP A 480 14.09 -14.64 -0.95
N LEU A 481 15.28 -14.04 -1.06
CA LEU A 481 16.45 -14.68 -1.66
C LEU A 481 16.90 -15.91 -0.84
N LYS A 482 16.86 -17.09 -1.48
CA LYS A 482 17.42 -18.34 -0.94
C LYS A 482 18.90 -18.51 -1.30
N ARG A 483 19.26 -18.13 -2.52
CA ARG A 483 20.64 -18.13 -3.01
C ARG A 483 21.25 -16.72 -2.91
N PRO A 484 22.57 -16.60 -2.67
CA PRO A 484 23.22 -15.29 -2.60
C PRO A 484 23.03 -14.48 -3.88
N ALA A 485 22.70 -13.20 -3.74
CA ALA A 485 22.77 -12.27 -4.86
C ALA A 485 24.24 -11.98 -5.21
N SER A 486 24.50 -11.73 -6.50
CA SER A 486 25.84 -11.39 -7.00
C SER A 486 25.86 -9.94 -7.47
N ILE A 487 26.96 -9.22 -7.20
CA ILE A 487 27.16 -7.84 -7.65
C ILE A 487 28.32 -7.79 -8.63
N LEU A 488 28.06 -7.26 -9.82
CA LEU A 488 29.06 -7.00 -10.85
C LEU A 488 29.18 -5.50 -11.05
N ILE A 489 30.41 -5.02 -11.23
CA ILE A 489 30.67 -3.64 -11.65
C ILE A 489 31.49 -3.68 -12.93
N ASN A 490 30.98 -3.03 -13.99
CA ASN A 490 31.55 -3.04 -15.33
C ASN A 490 31.80 -4.47 -15.85
N GLY A 491 30.92 -5.40 -15.50
CA GLY A 491 30.98 -6.82 -15.88
C GLY A 491 31.92 -7.69 -15.04
N ALA A 492 32.64 -7.15 -14.06
CA ALA A 492 33.49 -7.91 -13.16
C ALA A 492 32.77 -8.20 -11.83
N HIS A 493 32.79 -9.47 -11.39
CA HIS A 493 32.28 -9.86 -10.07
C HIS A 493 33.04 -9.18 -8.93
N THR A 494 32.34 -8.93 -7.84
CA THR A 494 32.87 -8.30 -6.62
C THR A 494 32.65 -9.18 -5.39
N ASP A 495 33.39 -8.93 -4.32
CA ASP A 495 33.24 -9.60 -3.02
C ASP A 495 32.21 -8.91 -2.09
N ILE A 496 31.36 -8.03 -2.66
CA ILE A 496 30.37 -7.27 -1.90
C ILE A 496 29.33 -8.24 -1.31
N GLN A 497 29.15 -8.18 0.01
CA GLN A 497 28.16 -9.01 0.68
C GLN A 497 26.75 -8.52 0.37
N ALA A 498 25.90 -9.43 -0.10
CA ALA A 498 24.48 -9.20 -0.30
C ALA A 498 23.67 -10.15 0.59
N LYS A 499 23.38 -9.72 1.82
CA LYS A 499 22.59 -10.49 2.79
C LYS A 499 21.12 -10.08 2.75
N PRO A 500 20.17 -11.02 2.70
CA PRO A 500 18.73 -10.70 2.73
C PRO A 500 18.37 -9.73 3.86
N ASN A 501 17.46 -8.79 3.58
CA ASN A 501 17.03 -7.70 4.48
C ASN A 501 18.08 -6.62 4.80
N GLU A 502 19.27 -6.67 4.19
CA GLU A 502 20.31 -5.65 4.35
C GLU A 502 20.56 -4.87 3.04
N TRP A 503 21.48 -3.91 3.10
CA TRP A 503 21.99 -3.19 1.94
C TRP A 503 23.23 -3.88 1.39
N ALA A 504 23.26 -4.15 0.08
CA ALA A 504 24.51 -4.32 -0.64
C ALA A 504 25.12 -2.93 -0.87
N VAL A 505 26.18 -2.60 -0.13
CA VAL A 505 26.80 -1.26 -0.15
C VAL A 505 27.98 -1.23 -1.13
N ILE A 506 27.85 -0.41 -2.17
CA ILE A 506 28.88 -0.21 -3.18
C ILE A 506 29.43 1.22 -3.03
N GLU A 507 30.52 1.37 -2.25
CA GLU A 507 31.20 2.64 -2.07
C GLU A 507 32.42 2.74 -3.00
N ARG A 508 32.43 3.73 -3.90
CA ARG A 508 33.54 3.98 -4.82
C ARG A 508 33.51 5.39 -5.39
N ASP A 509 34.60 5.76 -6.06
CA ASP A 509 34.62 6.84 -7.03
C ASP A 509 33.92 6.36 -8.32
N TRP A 510 32.82 7.00 -8.65
CA TRP A 510 32.02 6.68 -9.84
C TRP A 510 32.50 7.50 -11.01
N ALA A 511 32.77 6.84 -12.13
CA ALA A 511 33.06 7.47 -13.41
C ALA A 511 31.81 7.47 -14.30
N ASP A 512 31.80 8.36 -15.28
CA ASP A 512 30.72 8.40 -16.26
C ASP A 512 30.61 7.08 -17.04
N GLY A 513 29.41 6.52 -17.09
CA GLY A 513 29.11 5.26 -17.79
C GLY A 513 29.39 3.99 -17.00
N ASP A 514 29.76 4.08 -15.71
CA ASP A 514 29.90 2.91 -14.85
C ASP A 514 28.57 2.13 -14.78
N ILE A 515 28.64 0.81 -14.89
CA ILE A 515 27.49 -0.11 -14.84
C ILE A 515 27.58 -0.99 -13.60
N VAL A 516 26.48 -1.04 -12.85
CA VAL A 516 26.26 -2.00 -11.77
C VAL A 516 25.23 -3.01 -12.20
N THR A 517 25.48 -4.29 -11.97
CA THR A 517 24.49 -5.35 -12.13
C THR A 517 24.34 -6.10 -10.82
N MET A 518 23.09 -6.27 -10.38
CA MET A 518 22.72 -7.14 -9.27
C MET A 518 21.96 -8.34 -9.83
N GLU A 519 22.50 -9.54 -9.64
CA GLU A 519 21.86 -10.79 -10.02
C GLU A 519 21.05 -11.32 -8.83
N LEU A 520 19.74 -11.42 -9.00
CA LEU A 520 18.77 -11.84 -8.00
C LEU A 520 18.18 -13.19 -8.43
N PRO A 521 18.73 -14.34 -7.98
CA PRO A 521 18.24 -15.66 -8.37
C PRO A 521 16.79 -15.87 -7.94
N PHE A 522 15.86 -16.02 -8.89
CA PHE A 522 14.45 -16.29 -8.58
C PHE A 522 14.25 -17.78 -8.34
N ASP A 523 14.10 -18.15 -7.07
CA ASP A 523 13.85 -19.53 -6.65
C ASP A 523 12.38 -19.78 -6.37
N LEU A 524 11.90 -21.00 -6.66
CA LEU A 524 10.59 -21.45 -6.22
C LEU A 524 10.58 -21.69 -4.72
N TYR A 525 9.49 -21.28 -4.07
CA TYR A 525 9.25 -21.59 -2.66
C TYR A 525 7.78 -21.56 -2.31
N PHE A 526 7.40 -22.42 -1.38
CA PHE A 526 6.09 -22.35 -0.75
C PHE A 526 6.14 -21.45 0.48
N ARG A 527 5.07 -20.68 0.69
CA ARG A 527 4.83 -19.89 1.89
C ARG A 527 3.50 -20.31 2.52
N PRO A 528 3.48 -20.85 3.74
CA PRO A 528 2.24 -21.13 4.45
C PRO A 528 1.47 -19.82 4.73
N VAL A 529 0.15 -19.91 4.74
CA VAL A 529 -0.73 -18.76 5.04
C VAL A 529 -0.50 -18.23 6.45
N ASP A 530 -0.34 -19.14 7.43
CA ASP A 530 0.04 -18.86 8.80
C ASP A 530 0.60 -20.12 9.47
N ALA A 531 1.03 -20.00 10.73
CA ALA A 531 1.65 -21.09 11.48
C ALA A 531 0.67 -22.22 11.86
N GLU A 532 -0.63 -21.94 11.96
CA GLU A 532 -1.65 -22.93 12.34
C GLU A 532 -2.15 -23.73 11.12
N HIS A 533 -1.94 -23.22 9.91
CA HIS A 533 -2.28 -23.87 8.65
C HIS A 533 -1.01 -24.15 7.83
N PRO A 534 -0.06 -24.96 8.32
CA PRO A 534 1.25 -25.13 7.70
C PRO A 534 1.16 -25.75 6.31
N HIS A 535 0.10 -26.49 5.97
CA HIS A 535 -0.07 -27.13 4.67
C HIS A 535 -0.85 -26.28 3.65
N LEU A 536 -1.47 -25.18 4.08
CA LEU A 536 -2.17 -24.27 3.17
C LEU A 536 -1.18 -23.20 2.69
N MET A 537 -0.62 -23.40 1.51
CA MET A 537 0.55 -22.65 1.04
C MET A 537 0.30 -21.96 -0.31
N ALA A 538 0.85 -20.75 -0.47
CA ALA A 538 1.01 -20.12 -1.77
C ALA A 538 2.38 -20.48 -2.37
N LEU A 539 2.45 -20.67 -3.68
CA LEU A 539 3.71 -20.85 -4.40
C LEU A 539 4.20 -19.49 -4.91
N LEU A 540 5.49 -19.20 -4.72
CA LEU A 540 6.14 -18.00 -5.20
C LEU A 540 7.39 -18.33 -6.00
N CYS A 541 7.77 -17.44 -6.91
CA CYS A 541 9.06 -17.44 -7.60
C CYS A 541 9.67 -16.05 -7.48
N GLY A 542 10.74 -15.93 -6.70
CA GLY A 542 11.26 -14.61 -6.30
C GLY A 542 10.17 -13.78 -5.59
N PRO A 543 9.92 -12.52 -5.97
CA PRO A 543 8.90 -11.68 -5.34
C PRO A 543 7.47 -11.97 -5.83
N ILE A 544 7.29 -12.83 -6.83
CA ILE A 544 6.03 -12.99 -7.56
C ILE A 544 5.23 -14.17 -6.99
N VAL A 545 3.98 -13.90 -6.63
CA VAL A 545 2.98 -14.93 -6.28
C VAL A 545 2.47 -15.61 -7.54
N LEU A 546 2.45 -16.95 -7.52
CA LEU A 546 1.93 -17.78 -8.59
C LEU A 546 0.56 -18.34 -8.21
N VAL A 547 -0.29 -18.55 -9.23
CA VAL A 547 -1.64 -19.12 -9.10
C VAL A 547 -1.85 -20.23 -10.14
N THR A 548 -2.84 -21.08 -9.91
CA THR A 548 -3.30 -22.14 -10.83
C THR A 548 -4.77 -21.92 -11.20
N ASP A 549 -5.24 -22.53 -12.28
CA ASP A 549 -6.61 -22.37 -12.84
C ASP A 549 -7.64 -23.35 -12.27
N GLU A 550 -7.19 -24.40 -11.57
CA GLU A 550 -8.04 -25.38 -10.89
C GLU A 550 -7.60 -25.57 -9.44
N ILE A 551 -8.53 -25.92 -8.54
CA ILE A 551 -8.21 -26.31 -7.16
C ILE A 551 -7.28 -27.52 -7.16
N VAL A 552 -6.29 -27.51 -6.27
CA VAL A 552 -5.27 -28.55 -6.20
C VAL A 552 -4.99 -28.96 -4.77
N ARG A 553 -4.99 -30.28 -4.54
CA ARG A 553 -4.21 -30.90 -3.47
C ARG A 553 -2.91 -31.41 -4.08
N LEU A 554 -1.80 -30.85 -3.63
CA LEU A 554 -0.46 -31.22 -4.05
C LEU A 554 0.16 -32.19 -3.05
N THR A 555 0.94 -33.14 -3.56
CA THR A 555 1.78 -34.02 -2.73
C THR A 555 3.22 -33.87 -3.17
N GLY A 556 4.14 -33.59 -2.26
CA GLY A 556 5.54 -33.32 -2.62
C GLY A 556 6.34 -32.76 -1.47
N ASP A 557 7.66 -32.68 -1.64
CA ASP A 557 8.51 -31.95 -0.71
C ASP A 557 8.38 -30.45 -1.00
N TRP A 558 7.72 -29.72 -0.11
CA TRP A 558 7.54 -28.26 -0.24
C TRP A 558 8.81 -27.46 0.09
N LEU A 559 9.82 -28.08 0.71
CA LEU A 559 11.12 -27.43 0.92
C LEU A 559 11.92 -27.35 -0.38
N HIS A 560 11.68 -28.30 -1.28
CA HIS A 560 12.34 -28.46 -2.58
C HIS A 560 11.34 -28.51 -3.76
N PRO A 561 10.50 -27.47 -3.96
CA PRO A 561 9.52 -27.45 -5.05
C PRO A 561 10.16 -27.61 -6.43
N GLU A 562 11.40 -27.14 -6.62
CA GLU A 562 12.16 -27.26 -7.85
C GLU A 562 12.37 -28.71 -8.30
N GLU A 563 12.27 -29.69 -7.40
CA GLU A 563 12.44 -31.10 -7.72
C GLU A 563 11.26 -31.69 -8.49
N TRP A 564 10.06 -31.12 -8.34
CA TRP A 564 8.81 -31.68 -8.89
C TRP A 564 7.88 -30.63 -9.54
N ILE A 565 8.26 -29.36 -9.53
CA ILE A 565 7.61 -28.27 -10.26
C ILE A 565 8.64 -27.68 -11.24
N LYS A 566 8.41 -27.85 -12.54
CA LYS A 566 9.37 -27.53 -13.60
C LYS A 566 8.93 -26.34 -14.43
N PRO A 567 9.86 -25.49 -14.91
CA PRO A 567 9.52 -24.43 -15.86
C PRO A 567 8.88 -25.00 -17.13
N VAL A 568 7.88 -24.29 -17.67
CA VAL A 568 7.27 -24.62 -18.95
C VAL A 568 8.04 -23.93 -20.07
N GLU A 569 8.56 -24.71 -21.02
CA GLU A 569 9.34 -24.18 -22.14
C GLU A 569 8.55 -23.12 -22.93
N GLY A 570 9.21 -22.00 -23.24
CA GLY A 570 8.63 -20.89 -24.00
C GLY A 570 7.60 -20.04 -23.25
N LYS A 571 7.32 -20.31 -21.97
CA LYS A 571 6.42 -19.51 -21.14
C LYS A 571 7.16 -18.87 -19.97
N TRP A 572 7.16 -17.54 -19.93
CA TRP A 572 7.79 -16.78 -18.86
C TRP A 572 7.10 -17.06 -17.52
N MET A 573 7.90 -17.28 -16.46
CA MET A 573 7.45 -17.47 -15.07
C MET A 573 6.28 -18.46 -14.92
N THR A 574 6.21 -19.46 -15.80
CA THR A 574 5.16 -20.48 -15.81
C THR A 574 5.78 -21.82 -15.48
N PHE A 575 5.17 -22.54 -14.56
CA PHE A 575 5.68 -23.79 -14.04
C PHE A 575 4.61 -24.87 -14.08
N ILE A 576 5.01 -26.13 -14.16
CA ILE A 576 4.11 -27.27 -14.20
C ILE A 576 4.58 -28.35 -13.24
N THR A 577 3.67 -28.95 -12.49
CA THR A 577 4.00 -30.09 -11.63
C THR A 577 4.31 -31.33 -12.48
N ASP A 578 5.21 -32.18 -12.00
CA ASP A 578 5.37 -33.53 -12.52
C ASP A 578 4.10 -34.37 -12.24
N LYS A 579 3.93 -35.45 -13.02
CA LYS A 579 2.88 -36.44 -12.73
C LYS A 579 3.15 -37.12 -11.39
N GLY A 580 2.07 -37.48 -10.69
CA GLY A 580 2.12 -38.12 -9.38
C GLY A 580 2.18 -37.15 -8.20
N HIS A 581 2.14 -35.84 -8.48
CA HIS A 581 2.13 -34.77 -7.48
C HIS A 581 0.76 -34.07 -7.34
N VAL A 582 -0.24 -34.50 -8.10
CA VAL A 582 -1.63 -34.05 -8.02
C VAL A 582 -2.47 -35.17 -7.44
N ASP A 583 -3.06 -34.94 -6.28
CA ASP A 583 -3.83 -35.94 -5.56
C ASP A 583 -5.35 -35.69 -5.65
N PRO A 584 -6.21 -36.73 -5.80
CA PRO A 584 -5.89 -38.17 -5.93
C PRO A 584 -5.48 -38.59 -7.34
N TYR A 585 -5.40 -37.64 -8.27
CA TYR A 585 -5.25 -37.91 -9.70
C TYR A 585 -3.80 -37.92 -10.17
N GLN A 586 -3.09 -39.02 -9.88
CA GLN A 586 -1.65 -39.19 -10.17
C GLN A 586 -1.24 -38.98 -11.65
N HIS A 587 -2.18 -39.00 -12.59
CA HIS A 587 -1.91 -38.78 -14.02
C HIS A 587 -1.98 -37.30 -14.45
N LEU A 588 -2.58 -36.44 -13.61
CA LEU A 588 -2.74 -35.02 -13.87
C LEU A 588 -1.49 -34.24 -13.46
N THR A 589 -1.40 -33.04 -14.00
CA THR A 589 -0.41 -32.02 -13.66
C THR A 589 -1.13 -30.70 -13.40
N ARG A 590 -0.45 -29.73 -12.81
CA ARG A 590 -0.99 -28.38 -12.56
C ARG A 590 -0.03 -27.31 -13.00
N THR A 591 -0.57 -26.29 -13.65
CA THR A 591 0.23 -25.18 -14.19
C THR A 591 0.09 -23.98 -13.27
N PHE A 592 1.22 -23.45 -12.82
CA PHE A 592 1.33 -22.25 -12.03
C PHE A 592 1.83 -21.10 -12.90
N TYR A 593 1.21 -19.92 -12.77
CA TYR A 593 1.57 -18.72 -13.53
C TYR A 593 1.36 -17.46 -12.67
N PRO A 594 1.94 -16.31 -13.04
CA PRO A 594 1.95 -15.13 -12.16
C PRO A 594 0.58 -14.52 -11.91
N TYR A 595 0.26 -14.22 -10.66
CA TYR A 595 -1.03 -13.65 -10.26
C TYR A 595 -1.38 -12.34 -10.99
N PHE A 596 -0.40 -11.47 -11.19
CA PHE A 596 -0.64 -10.18 -11.85
C PHE A 596 -1.05 -10.31 -13.32
N THR A 597 -0.81 -11.48 -13.96
CA THR A 597 -1.25 -11.75 -15.33
C THR A 597 -2.71 -12.20 -15.45
N VAL A 598 -3.35 -12.54 -14.33
CA VAL A 598 -4.77 -12.95 -14.31
C VAL A 598 -5.66 -11.78 -14.69
N GLY A 599 -6.55 -11.98 -15.67
CA GLY A 599 -7.51 -11.00 -16.14
C GLY A 599 -8.73 -10.82 -15.24
N GLU A 600 -9.59 -9.86 -15.61
CA GLU A 600 -10.90 -9.68 -14.98
C GLU A 600 -11.79 -10.90 -15.24
N MET A 601 -12.54 -11.34 -14.22
CA MET A 601 -13.47 -12.48 -14.28
C MET A 601 -12.85 -13.84 -14.64
N GLU A 602 -11.52 -13.96 -14.60
CA GLU A 602 -10.80 -15.22 -14.69
C GLU A 602 -10.60 -15.83 -13.30
N TRP A 603 -10.93 -17.11 -13.16
CA TRP A 603 -10.74 -17.84 -11.91
C TRP A 603 -9.26 -18.18 -11.69
N TYR A 604 -8.83 -18.07 -10.44
CA TYR A 604 -7.50 -18.44 -9.99
C TYR A 604 -7.52 -19.03 -8.59
N PHE A 605 -6.51 -19.84 -8.29
CA PHE A 605 -6.30 -20.51 -7.00
C PHE A 605 -4.89 -20.19 -6.50
N MET A 606 -4.81 -19.43 -5.41
CA MET A 606 -3.54 -18.92 -4.89
C MET A 606 -2.96 -19.82 -3.79
N TYR A 607 -3.78 -20.15 -2.79
CA TYR A 607 -3.40 -21.06 -1.71
C TYR A 607 -3.87 -22.47 -2.02
N ASN A 608 -2.96 -23.43 -1.90
CA ASN A 608 -3.17 -24.83 -2.22
C ASN A 608 -2.79 -25.68 -1.01
N LEU A 609 -3.46 -26.82 -0.81
CA LEU A 609 -3.02 -27.80 0.17
C LEU A 609 -1.80 -28.54 -0.37
N VAL A 610 -0.69 -28.51 0.35
CA VAL A 610 0.56 -29.19 0.00
C VAL A 610 0.93 -30.13 1.13
N ILE A 611 0.90 -31.43 0.85
CA ILE A 611 1.10 -32.49 1.86
C ILE A 611 2.40 -33.26 1.56
N PRO A 612 3.17 -33.72 2.58
CA PRO A 612 4.36 -34.53 2.31
C PRO A 612 3.98 -35.83 1.60
N LYS A 613 4.84 -36.27 0.69
CA LYS A 613 4.66 -37.55 0.00
C LYS A 613 4.65 -38.71 1.02
N GLY A 614 3.55 -39.47 1.08
CA GLY A 614 3.39 -40.62 1.99
C GLY A 614 2.60 -40.34 3.28
N GLN A 615 2.11 -39.12 3.46
CA GLN A 615 1.07 -38.78 4.43
C GLN A 615 -0.17 -38.38 3.63
N GLY A 616 -1.23 -39.18 3.60
CA GLY A 616 -2.42 -38.92 2.79
C GLY A 616 -3.50 -39.95 3.00
#